data_AF-A0A3D0R6G5-F1
#
_entry.id   AF-A0A3D0R6G5-F1
#
_cell.length_a   1.000
_cell.length_b   1.000
_cell.length_c   1.000
_cell.angle_alpha   90.00
_cell.angle_beta   90.00
_cell.angle_gamma   90.00
#
_symmetry.space_group_name_H-M   'P 1'
#
loop_
_entity.id
_entity.type
_entity.pdbx_description
1 polymer ?
#
loop_
_entity_poly.entity_id
_entity_poly.type
_entity_poly.pdbx_seq_one_letter_code
_entity_poly.pdbx_strand_id
1 'polypeptide(L)'
;MSKKVFMDWINAHPKLLLEPFPSVKLDDMMATKAFKKAIQSSKEASGIYKALDNAIMHDYATLIPALLNEKLRLLSPKDFAEIAKWQTIDASKAVKQWLTMYKTVEHFIQYDIEHHAIFDAKLSAFRRWVEVADVLWQTKQAESCFLVSALLVKLNIPEIYSHALNKAQQRMYLNLEDWLSPIGNFNTMRQWLNHENTPLPLILFARDITMFNEIIDQIDSKNSIEKKEALIIRMHASCQSEVHPLSKHLNLFRQAILEQFKNESFNAPLPQIKTKHEQPRLYSQEPKPTFWRRRPKSWAYTSDTDLITQNIPL
;
A
#
# COMPACT_ATOMS: atom_id res chain seq x y z
N MET A 1 12.99 -35.96 -13.66
CA MET A 1 14.18 -35.12 -13.44
C MET A 1 13.89 -33.69 -12.97
N SER A 2 12.69 -33.11 -13.16
CA SER A 2 12.40 -31.70 -12.82
C SER A 2 12.41 -31.40 -11.31
N LYS A 3 11.79 -32.23 -10.46
CA LYS A 3 11.71 -32.01 -8.99
C LYS A 3 13.07 -31.74 -8.33
N LYS A 4 14.10 -32.47 -8.75
CA LYS A 4 15.42 -32.48 -8.10
C LYS A 4 16.05 -31.09 -8.08
N VAL A 5 15.89 -30.31 -9.15
CA VAL A 5 16.48 -28.97 -9.27
C VAL A 5 15.99 -28.00 -8.19
N PHE A 6 14.69 -27.98 -7.89
CA PHE A 6 14.13 -27.12 -6.85
C PHE A 6 14.58 -27.57 -5.45
N MET A 7 14.54 -28.87 -5.16
CA MET A 7 14.94 -29.39 -3.85
C MET A 7 16.44 -29.19 -3.58
N ASP A 8 17.28 -29.39 -4.59
CA ASP A 8 18.72 -29.15 -4.49
C ASP A 8 19.00 -27.67 -4.19
N TRP A 9 18.25 -26.75 -4.81
CA TRP A 9 18.37 -25.32 -4.53
C TRP A 9 17.93 -24.96 -3.09
N ILE A 10 16.81 -25.51 -2.62
CA ILE A 10 16.36 -25.31 -1.24
C ILE A 10 17.40 -25.81 -0.23
N ASN A 11 17.96 -27.00 -0.47
CA ASN A 11 18.99 -27.57 0.39
C ASN A 11 20.28 -26.74 0.37
N ALA A 12 20.57 -26.04 -0.72
CA ALA A 12 21.69 -25.10 -0.81
C ALA A 12 21.42 -23.75 -0.10
N HIS A 13 20.16 -23.41 0.18
CA HIS A 13 19.75 -22.16 0.83
C HIS A 13 18.95 -22.39 2.12
N PRO A 14 19.48 -23.12 3.11
CA PRO A 14 18.75 -23.49 4.33
C PRO A 14 18.37 -22.28 5.21
N LYS A 15 18.98 -21.12 4.97
CA LYS A 15 18.75 -19.88 5.73
C LYS A 15 18.02 -18.82 4.92
N LEU A 16 17.41 -19.17 3.78
CA LEU A 16 16.76 -18.21 2.87
C LEU A 16 15.91 -17.16 3.63
N LEU A 17 14.99 -17.60 4.49
CA LEU A 17 14.10 -16.69 5.24
C LEU A 17 14.79 -15.79 6.28
N LEU A 18 16.05 -16.08 6.62
CA LEU A 18 16.85 -15.28 7.54
C LEU A 18 17.76 -14.29 6.81
N GLU A 19 17.84 -14.38 5.49
CA GLU A 19 18.66 -13.49 4.69
C GLU A 19 17.92 -12.17 4.42
N PRO A 20 18.65 -11.06 4.22
CA PRO A 20 18.05 -9.84 3.69
C PRO A 20 17.44 -10.10 2.32
N PHE A 21 16.21 -9.62 2.10
CA PHE A 21 15.50 -9.70 0.81
C PHE A 21 15.33 -11.14 0.27
N PRO A 22 14.68 -12.03 1.05
CA PRO A 22 14.46 -13.43 0.64
C PRO A 22 13.56 -13.54 -0.60
N SER A 23 12.65 -12.59 -0.78
CA SER A 23 11.79 -12.41 -1.96
C SER A 23 12.58 -12.39 -3.25
N VAL A 24 13.62 -11.55 -3.30
CA VAL A 24 14.43 -11.30 -4.49
C VAL A 24 15.03 -12.60 -5.01
N LYS A 25 15.66 -13.37 -4.12
CA LYS A 25 16.27 -14.65 -4.46
C LYS A 25 15.23 -15.68 -4.91
N LEU A 26 14.08 -15.70 -4.24
CA LEU A 26 12.98 -16.60 -4.59
C LEU A 26 12.40 -16.27 -5.98
N ASP A 27 12.21 -14.99 -6.27
CA ASP A 27 11.64 -14.50 -7.52
C ASP A 27 12.63 -14.67 -8.70
N ASP A 28 13.91 -14.41 -8.50
CA ASP A 28 14.96 -14.67 -9.49
C ASP A 28 15.06 -16.16 -9.82
N MET A 29 14.97 -17.03 -8.81
CA MET A 29 14.89 -18.48 -9.03
C MET A 29 13.65 -18.83 -9.87
N MET A 30 12.48 -18.26 -9.54
CA MET A 30 11.22 -18.46 -10.26
C MET A 30 11.26 -17.95 -11.71
N ALA A 31 12.17 -17.04 -12.05
CA ALA A 31 12.36 -16.57 -13.40
C ALA A 31 12.83 -17.67 -14.37
N THR A 32 13.42 -18.75 -13.84
CA THR A 32 13.99 -19.83 -14.64
C THR A 32 12.94 -20.89 -15.01
N LYS A 33 12.82 -21.23 -16.31
CA LYS A 33 11.87 -22.25 -16.80
C LYS A 33 12.00 -23.61 -16.11
N ALA A 34 13.22 -24.01 -15.75
CA ALA A 34 13.49 -25.27 -15.07
C ALA A 34 12.83 -25.34 -13.68
N PHE A 35 12.98 -24.29 -12.87
CA PHE A 35 12.37 -24.21 -11.54
C PHE A 35 10.85 -24.15 -11.61
N LYS A 36 10.28 -23.35 -12.52
CA LYS A 36 8.82 -23.34 -12.72
C LYS A 36 8.26 -24.71 -13.06
N LYS A 37 8.90 -25.41 -14.00
CA LYS A 37 8.50 -26.77 -14.37
C LYS A 37 8.64 -27.73 -13.19
N ALA A 38 9.71 -27.62 -12.39
CA ALA A 38 9.90 -28.42 -11.19
C ALA A 38 8.75 -28.24 -10.19
N ILE A 39 8.40 -26.99 -9.88
CA ILE A 39 7.36 -26.61 -8.92
C ILE A 39 5.97 -27.03 -9.44
N GLN A 40 5.67 -26.78 -10.71
CA GLN A 40 4.37 -27.14 -11.31
C GLN A 40 4.17 -28.67 -11.42
N SER A 41 5.24 -29.42 -11.67
CA SER A 41 5.18 -30.88 -11.85
C SER A 41 5.17 -31.68 -10.54
N SER A 42 5.35 -31.04 -9.38
CA SER A 42 5.45 -31.74 -8.09
C SER A 42 4.63 -31.04 -7.01
N LYS A 43 3.65 -31.76 -6.45
CA LYS A 43 2.81 -31.27 -5.35
C LYS A 43 3.63 -30.84 -4.13
N GLU A 44 4.68 -31.60 -3.82
CA GLU A 44 5.61 -31.30 -2.72
C GLU A 44 6.41 -30.02 -2.96
N ALA A 45 7.04 -29.89 -4.14
CA ALA A 45 7.76 -28.67 -4.50
C ALA A 45 6.83 -27.44 -4.51
N SER A 46 5.62 -27.59 -5.03
CA SER A 46 4.58 -26.55 -4.98
C SER A 46 4.19 -26.18 -3.55
N GLY A 47 4.05 -27.17 -2.65
CA GLY A 47 3.75 -26.95 -1.25
C GLY A 47 4.84 -26.17 -0.52
N ILE A 48 6.11 -26.55 -0.73
CA ILE A 48 7.27 -25.88 -0.14
C ILE A 48 7.39 -24.45 -0.65
N TYR A 49 7.28 -24.25 -1.97
CA TYR A 49 7.33 -22.91 -2.57
C TYR A 49 6.25 -21.99 -1.97
N LYS A 50 5.01 -22.45 -1.89
CA LYS A 50 3.92 -21.68 -1.28
C LYS A 50 4.17 -21.37 0.19
N ALA A 51 4.71 -22.32 0.95
CA ALA A 51 5.04 -22.10 2.36
C ALA A 51 6.10 -21.01 2.53
N LEU A 52 7.12 -20.97 1.67
CA LEU A 52 8.14 -19.93 1.67
C LEU A 52 7.55 -18.57 1.28
N ASP A 53 6.78 -18.51 0.20
CA ASP A 53 6.18 -17.27 -0.29
C ASP A 53 5.21 -16.67 0.75
N ASN A 54 4.40 -17.53 1.39
CA ASN A 54 3.51 -17.14 2.48
C ASN A 54 4.29 -16.62 3.70
N ALA A 55 5.42 -17.25 4.06
CA ALA A 55 6.25 -16.78 5.17
C ALA A 55 6.78 -15.37 4.89
N ILE A 56 7.31 -15.12 3.68
CA ILE A 56 7.79 -13.79 3.26
C ILE A 56 6.65 -12.77 3.28
N MET A 57 5.48 -13.14 2.75
CA MET A 57 4.28 -12.29 2.78
C MET A 57 3.89 -11.90 4.22
N HIS A 58 3.87 -12.85 5.16
CA HIS A 58 3.55 -12.55 6.56
C HIS A 58 4.62 -11.70 7.25
N ASP A 59 5.90 -11.91 6.91
CA ASP A 59 7.00 -11.07 7.38
C ASP A 59 6.81 -9.63 6.91
N TYR A 60 6.42 -9.40 5.65
CA TYR A 60 6.09 -8.06 5.13
C TYR A 60 4.88 -7.43 5.81
N ALA A 61 3.79 -8.20 5.96
CA ALA A 61 2.59 -7.71 6.63
C ALA A 61 2.84 -7.36 8.11
N THR A 62 3.87 -7.93 8.73
CA THR A 62 4.30 -7.60 10.10
C THR A 62 5.27 -6.42 10.12
N LEU A 63 6.24 -6.40 9.19
CA LEU A 63 7.33 -5.45 9.15
C LEU A 63 6.88 -4.04 8.75
N ILE A 64 6.01 -3.93 7.73
CA ILE A 64 5.59 -2.63 7.21
C ILE A 64 4.85 -1.79 8.27
N PRO A 65 3.83 -2.31 8.97
CA PRO A 65 3.20 -1.56 10.06
C PRO A 65 4.18 -1.20 11.17
N ALA A 66 5.09 -2.10 11.54
CA ALA A 66 6.07 -1.82 12.59
C ALA A 66 6.97 -0.63 12.21
N LEU A 67 7.43 -0.55 10.96
CA LEU A 67 8.23 0.57 10.46
C LEU A 67 7.46 1.90 10.52
N LEU A 68 6.23 1.93 10.02
CA LEU A 68 5.42 3.15 9.97
C LEU A 68 4.97 3.60 11.35
N ASN A 69 4.43 2.69 12.17
CA ASN A 69 3.89 3.00 13.50
C ASN A 69 4.97 3.48 14.48
N GLU A 70 6.20 3.00 14.34
CA GLU A 70 7.34 3.47 15.14
C GLU A 70 7.58 4.98 15.00
N LYS A 71 7.35 5.55 13.82
CA LYS A 71 7.48 6.99 13.57
C LYS A 71 6.17 7.73 13.79
N LEU A 72 5.05 7.11 13.48
CA LEU A 72 3.72 7.70 13.65
C LEU A 72 3.44 8.07 15.10
N ARG A 73 3.85 7.24 16.08
CA ARG A 73 3.70 7.51 17.52
C ARG A 73 4.46 8.74 18.03
N LEU A 74 5.44 9.22 17.27
CA LEU A 74 6.23 10.40 17.62
C LEU A 74 5.49 11.70 17.28
N LEU A 75 4.41 11.62 16.49
CA LEU A 75 3.60 12.78 16.12
C LEU A 75 2.74 13.21 17.30
N SER A 76 2.76 14.51 17.57
CA SER A 76 1.96 15.16 18.60
C SER A 76 0.62 15.67 18.03
N PRO A 77 -0.37 16.00 18.89
CA PRO A 77 -1.58 16.69 18.45
C PRO A 77 -1.31 17.97 17.65
N LYS A 78 -0.23 18.70 18.00
CA LYS A 78 0.18 19.90 17.28
C LYS A 78 0.62 19.59 15.85
N ASP A 79 1.34 18.49 15.63
CA ASP A 79 1.75 18.08 14.29
C ASP A 79 0.53 17.84 13.39
N PHE A 80 -0.51 17.21 13.94
CA PHE A 80 -1.77 17.00 13.23
C PHE A 80 -2.57 18.29 13.00
N ALA A 81 -2.53 19.23 13.94
CA ALA A 81 -3.19 20.53 13.76
C ALA A 81 -2.54 21.36 12.64
N GLU A 82 -1.22 21.20 12.43
CA GLU A 82 -0.40 21.99 11.51
C GLU A 82 -0.01 21.22 10.24
N ILE A 83 -0.89 20.37 9.71
CA ILE A 83 -0.64 19.54 8.51
C ILE A 83 -0.13 20.34 7.31
N ALA A 84 -0.56 21.58 7.12
CA ALA A 84 -0.08 22.44 6.04
C ALA A 84 1.46 22.65 6.07
N LYS A 85 2.08 22.56 7.25
CA LYS A 85 3.54 22.70 7.41
C LYS A 85 4.32 21.43 7.06
N TRP A 86 3.66 20.29 6.84
CA TRP A 86 4.36 19.01 6.63
C TRP A 86 5.19 18.99 5.35
N GLN A 87 4.83 19.82 4.38
CA GLN A 87 5.55 19.98 3.11
C GLN A 87 6.55 21.15 3.14
N THR A 88 6.67 21.86 4.26
CA THR A 88 7.56 23.03 4.38
C THR A 88 8.82 22.71 5.19
N ILE A 89 9.78 23.63 5.15
CA ILE A 89 11.00 23.55 5.98
C ILE A 89 10.67 23.56 7.47
N ASP A 90 9.51 24.09 7.85
CA ASP A 90 9.04 24.24 9.22
C ASP A 90 8.38 22.97 9.79
N ALA A 91 8.26 21.90 8.99
CA ALA A 91 7.81 20.61 9.49
C ALA A 91 8.65 20.16 10.71
N SER A 92 7.96 19.66 11.73
CA SER A 92 8.62 19.17 12.94
C SER A 92 9.56 18.00 12.62
N LYS A 93 10.51 17.75 13.53
CA LYS A 93 11.42 16.60 13.40
C LYS A 93 10.66 15.27 13.31
N ALA A 94 9.57 15.11 14.06
CA ALA A 94 8.76 13.90 14.06
C ALA A 94 8.06 13.69 12.71
N VAL A 95 7.47 14.75 12.15
CA VAL A 95 6.86 14.73 10.80
C VAL A 95 7.89 14.36 9.74
N LYS A 96 9.08 14.99 9.77
CA LYS A 96 10.16 14.68 8.82
C LYS A 96 10.60 13.22 8.91
N GLN A 97 10.70 12.67 10.12
CA GLN A 97 11.05 11.26 10.35
C GLN A 97 9.99 10.32 9.82
N TRP A 98 8.71 10.62 10.03
CA TRP A 98 7.60 9.84 9.51
C TRP A 98 7.56 9.87 7.97
N LEU A 99 7.65 11.06 7.35
CA LEU A 99 7.71 11.20 5.89
C LEU A 99 8.88 10.45 5.27
N THR A 100 10.04 10.49 5.92
CA THR A 100 11.22 9.73 5.47
C THR A 100 10.94 8.24 5.50
N MET A 101 10.40 7.73 6.62
CA MET A 101 10.05 6.31 6.74
C MET A 101 9.01 5.89 5.71
N TYR A 102 7.97 6.70 5.49
CA TYR A 102 6.94 6.45 4.49
C TYR A 102 7.55 6.27 3.09
N LYS A 103 8.45 7.18 2.69
CA LYS A 103 9.19 7.07 1.42
C LYS A 103 10.13 5.88 1.36
N THR A 104 10.85 5.58 2.45
CA THR A 104 11.72 4.41 2.52
C THR A 104 10.93 3.13 2.27
N VAL A 105 9.75 3.00 2.88
CA VAL A 105 8.87 1.85 2.67
C VAL A 105 8.31 1.83 1.24
N GLU A 106 7.84 2.96 0.71
CA GLU A 106 7.37 3.05 -0.68
C GLU A 106 8.45 2.58 -1.67
N HIS A 107 9.68 3.08 -1.51
CA HIS A 107 10.82 2.68 -2.33
C HIS A 107 11.18 1.21 -2.18
N PHE A 108 11.15 0.66 -0.97
CA PHE A 108 11.41 -0.75 -0.74
C PHE A 108 10.42 -1.64 -1.51
N ILE A 109 9.11 -1.36 -1.39
CA ILE A 109 8.06 -2.13 -2.07
C ILE A 109 8.22 -2.00 -3.59
N GLN A 110 8.44 -0.78 -4.08
CA GLN A 110 8.64 -0.52 -5.49
C GLN A 110 9.87 -1.25 -6.01
N TYR A 111 10.99 -1.19 -5.29
CA TYR A 111 12.22 -1.92 -5.62
C TYR A 111 11.94 -3.41 -5.68
N ASP A 112 11.35 -4.01 -4.64
CA ASP A 112 11.05 -5.45 -4.55
C ASP A 112 10.25 -5.95 -5.77
N ILE A 113 9.37 -5.11 -6.33
CA ILE A 113 8.60 -5.45 -7.54
C ILE A 113 9.38 -5.17 -8.83
N GLU A 114 9.97 -3.97 -8.97
CA GLU A 114 10.42 -3.46 -10.27
C GLU A 114 11.86 -3.81 -10.64
N HIS A 115 12.71 -4.15 -9.66
CA HIS A 115 14.14 -4.40 -9.90
C HIS A 115 14.40 -5.65 -10.75
N HIS A 116 13.48 -6.62 -10.77
CA HIS A 116 13.64 -7.84 -11.55
C HIS A 116 13.67 -7.55 -13.05
N ALA A 117 14.64 -8.05 -13.79
CA ALA A 117 14.65 -7.90 -15.25
C ALA A 117 13.55 -8.73 -15.94
N ILE A 118 13.14 -9.84 -15.31
CA ILE A 118 12.27 -10.84 -15.93
C ILE A 118 10.81 -10.63 -15.52
N PHE A 119 9.92 -10.60 -16.51
CA PHE A 119 8.49 -10.36 -16.33
C PHE A 119 7.84 -11.25 -15.27
N ASP A 120 8.15 -12.55 -15.28
CA ASP A 120 7.54 -13.50 -14.35
C ASP A 120 7.98 -13.29 -12.90
N ALA A 121 9.22 -12.82 -12.68
CA ALA A 121 9.70 -12.47 -11.35
C ALA A 121 8.99 -11.21 -10.85
N LYS A 122 8.86 -10.17 -11.69
CA LYS A 122 8.04 -8.98 -11.36
C LYS A 122 6.60 -9.35 -11.01
N LEU A 123 5.99 -10.25 -11.78
CA LEU A 123 4.61 -10.71 -11.54
C LEU A 123 4.49 -11.52 -10.25
N SER A 124 5.49 -12.34 -9.92
CA SER A 124 5.56 -13.08 -8.64
C SER A 124 5.60 -12.10 -7.46
N ALA A 125 6.53 -11.15 -7.49
CA ALA A 125 6.63 -10.09 -6.47
C ALA A 125 5.34 -9.28 -6.36
N PHE A 126 4.75 -8.86 -7.48
CA PHE A 126 3.50 -8.11 -7.48
C PHE A 126 2.34 -8.89 -6.83
N ARG A 127 2.18 -10.17 -7.15
CA ARG A 127 1.14 -11.03 -6.56
C ARG A 127 1.32 -11.14 -5.05
N ARG A 128 2.55 -11.33 -4.59
CA ARG A 128 2.87 -11.34 -3.16
C ARG A 128 2.42 -10.06 -2.49
N TRP A 129 2.69 -8.89 -3.07
CA TRP A 129 2.26 -7.62 -2.49
C TRP A 129 0.74 -7.39 -2.51
N VAL A 130 0.01 -7.96 -3.48
CA VAL A 130 -1.46 -8.00 -3.43
C VAL A 130 -1.95 -8.81 -2.23
N GLU A 131 -1.32 -9.95 -1.95
CA GLU A 131 -1.64 -10.77 -0.78
C GLU A 131 -1.23 -10.09 0.54
N VAL A 132 -0.09 -9.39 0.57
CA VAL A 132 0.30 -8.54 1.71
C VAL A 132 -0.75 -7.47 1.98
N ALA A 133 -1.26 -6.79 0.96
CA ALA A 133 -2.32 -5.78 1.11
C ALA A 133 -3.59 -6.38 1.72
N ASP A 134 -3.99 -7.58 1.29
CA ASP A 134 -5.13 -8.30 1.84
C ASP A 134 -4.93 -8.68 3.32
N VAL A 135 -3.73 -9.17 3.70
CA VAL A 135 -3.41 -9.44 5.11
C VAL A 135 -3.45 -8.17 5.95
N LEU A 136 -2.91 -7.05 5.44
CA LEU A 136 -2.92 -5.75 6.13
C LEU A 136 -4.36 -5.25 6.33
N TRP A 137 -5.24 -5.47 5.36
CA TRP A 137 -6.67 -5.19 5.49
C TRP A 137 -7.31 -6.05 6.57
N GLN A 138 -7.13 -7.37 6.52
CA GLN A 138 -7.71 -8.30 7.50
C GLN A 138 -7.21 -8.04 8.93
N THR A 139 -5.96 -7.58 9.07
CA THR A 139 -5.32 -7.24 10.35
C THR A 139 -5.47 -5.78 10.75
N LYS A 140 -6.30 -5.01 10.03
CA LYS A 140 -6.67 -3.62 10.36
C LYS A 140 -5.49 -2.63 10.40
N GLN A 141 -4.46 -2.89 9.61
CA GLN A 141 -3.30 -2.02 9.48
C GLN A 141 -3.56 -0.96 8.41
N ALA A 142 -4.50 -0.05 8.67
CA ALA A 142 -5.03 0.87 7.67
C ALA A 142 -3.98 1.74 6.96
N GLU A 143 -3.02 2.28 7.71
CA GLU A 143 -1.93 3.11 7.16
C GLU A 143 -1.08 2.33 6.14
N SER A 144 -0.61 1.15 6.56
CA SER A 144 0.18 0.24 5.72
C SER A 144 -0.63 -0.28 4.53
N CYS A 145 -1.89 -0.66 4.76
CA CYS A 145 -2.79 -1.13 3.72
C CYS A 145 -3.00 -0.06 2.65
N PHE A 146 -3.22 1.20 3.06
CA PHE A 146 -3.36 2.32 2.14
C PHE A 146 -2.09 2.52 1.31
N LEU A 147 -0.92 2.58 1.95
CA LEU A 147 0.36 2.75 1.26
C LEU A 147 0.60 1.65 0.22
N VAL A 148 0.50 0.39 0.62
CA VAL A 148 0.75 -0.76 -0.27
C VAL A 148 -0.24 -0.75 -1.42
N SER A 149 -1.54 -0.61 -1.13
CA SER A 149 -2.58 -0.61 -2.17
C SER A 149 -2.39 0.55 -3.15
N ALA A 150 -2.11 1.76 -2.64
CA ALA A 150 -1.95 2.94 -3.48
C ALA A 150 -0.75 2.81 -4.40
N LEU A 151 0.34 2.22 -3.90
CA LEU A 151 1.51 1.91 -4.70
C LEU A 151 1.21 0.85 -5.77
N LEU A 152 0.53 -0.25 -5.43
CA LEU A 152 0.16 -1.29 -6.41
C LEU A 152 -0.75 -0.76 -7.53
N VAL A 153 -1.67 0.14 -7.20
CA VAL A 153 -2.49 0.85 -8.19
C VAL A 153 -1.64 1.81 -9.04
N LYS A 154 -0.73 2.57 -8.41
CA LYS A 154 0.18 3.51 -9.10
C LYS A 154 1.13 2.80 -10.08
N LEU A 155 1.64 1.64 -9.72
CA LEU A 155 2.50 0.83 -10.60
C LEU A 155 1.76 0.37 -11.86
N ASN A 156 0.41 0.39 -11.84
CA ASN A 156 -0.47 0.11 -12.98
C ASN A 156 -0.10 -1.18 -13.72
N ILE A 157 0.46 -2.14 -12.98
CA ILE A 157 0.87 -3.44 -13.47
C ILE A 157 -0.34 -4.15 -14.09
N PRO A 158 -1.53 -4.25 -13.51
CA PRO A 158 -2.60 -5.04 -14.13
C PRO A 158 -3.16 -4.53 -15.47
N GLU A 159 -2.98 -3.28 -15.91
CA GLU A 159 -3.25 -2.95 -17.33
C GLU A 159 -2.28 -3.68 -18.29
N ILE A 160 -1.07 -3.97 -17.82
CA ILE A 160 -0.03 -4.75 -18.51
C ILE A 160 -0.14 -6.26 -18.18
N TYR A 161 -0.73 -6.64 -17.04
CA TYR A 161 -0.65 -8.01 -16.46
C TYR A 161 -2.03 -8.64 -16.16
N SER A 162 -3.14 -8.03 -16.56
CA SER A 162 -4.51 -8.55 -16.34
C SER A 162 -4.67 -9.98 -16.81
N HIS A 163 -4.10 -10.33 -17.97
CA HIS A 163 -4.11 -11.70 -18.50
C HIS A 163 -3.23 -12.67 -17.72
N ALA A 164 -2.27 -12.17 -16.95
CA ALA A 164 -1.30 -12.99 -16.23
C ALA A 164 -1.76 -13.31 -14.80
N LEU A 165 -2.65 -12.53 -14.19
CA LEU A 165 -3.24 -12.84 -12.89
C LEU A 165 -4.33 -13.91 -13.03
N ASN A 166 -4.41 -14.82 -12.06
CA ASN A 166 -5.55 -15.75 -12.00
C ASN A 166 -6.81 -15.03 -11.49
N LYS A 167 -8.00 -15.60 -11.67
CA LYS A 167 -9.28 -14.98 -11.28
C LYS A 167 -9.38 -14.62 -9.79
N ALA A 168 -8.70 -15.34 -8.90
CA ALA A 168 -8.69 -15.00 -7.48
C ALA A 168 -7.85 -13.74 -7.23
N GLN A 169 -6.64 -13.70 -7.77
CA GLN A 169 -5.73 -12.55 -7.66
C GLN A 169 -6.27 -11.29 -8.36
N GLN A 170 -6.93 -11.45 -9.51
CA GLN A 170 -7.64 -10.34 -10.17
C GLN A 170 -8.71 -9.75 -9.26
N ARG A 171 -9.53 -10.58 -8.61
CA ARG A 171 -10.57 -10.11 -7.67
C ARG A 171 -9.96 -9.40 -6.46
N MET A 172 -8.90 -9.95 -5.88
CA MET A 172 -8.19 -9.29 -4.78
C MET A 172 -7.69 -7.91 -5.21
N TYR A 173 -7.04 -7.81 -6.37
CA TYR A 173 -6.56 -6.53 -6.88
C TYR A 173 -7.69 -5.53 -7.17
N LEU A 174 -8.77 -5.96 -7.81
CA LEU A 174 -9.95 -5.12 -8.07
C LEU A 174 -10.57 -4.60 -6.77
N ASN A 175 -10.57 -5.41 -5.71
CA ASN A 175 -11.00 -4.95 -4.39
C ASN A 175 -10.09 -3.84 -3.85
N LEU A 176 -8.75 -3.95 -4.03
CA LEU A 176 -7.83 -2.87 -3.66
C LEU A 176 -8.14 -1.56 -4.40
N GLU A 177 -8.43 -1.64 -5.70
CA GLU A 177 -8.84 -0.48 -6.50
C GLU A 177 -10.14 0.14 -6.00
N ASP A 178 -11.14 -0.68 -5.67
CA ASP A 178 -12.42 -0.21 -5.15
C ASP A 178 -12.28 0.44 -3.77
N TRP A 179 -11.44 -0.11 -2.89
CA TRP A 179 -11.14 0.46 -1.58
C TRP A 179 -10.52 1.86 -1.72
N LEU A 180 -9.61 2.03 -2.67
CA LEU A 180 -8.96 3.31 -2.95
C LEU A 180 -9.76 4.25 -3.85
N SER A 181 -10.97 3.85 -4.26
CA SER A 181 -11.82 4.66 -5.12
C SER A 181 -12.12 6.00 -4.47
N PRO A 182 -11.83 7.15 -5.11
CA PRO A 182 -12.11 8.46 -4.54
C PRO A 182 -13.62 8.80 -4.55
N ILE A 183 -14.45 7.95 -5.16
CA ILE A 183 -15.90 8.14 -5.26
C ILE A 183 -16.51 8.23 -3.84
N GLY A 184 -17.35 9.24 -3.62
CA GLY A 184 -17.96 9.47 -2.32
C GLY A 184 -16.96 9.79 -1.20
N ASN A 185 -15.83 10.45 -1.53
CA ASN A 185 -14.75 10.74 -0.57
C ASN A 185 -14.13 9.48 0.05
N PHE A 186 -13.76 8.50 -0.78
CA PHE A 186 -13.26 7.20 -0.33
C PHE A 186 -14.31 6.42 0.47
N ASN A 187 -15.55 6.40 -0.02
CA ASN A 187 -16.68 5.83 0.72
C ASN A 187 -16.43 4.36 1.10
N THR A 188 -15.94 3.53 0.18
CA THR A 188 -15.67 2.11 0.45
C THR A 188 -14.67 1.92 1.59
N MET A 189 -13.51 2.61 1.53
CA MET A 189 -12.53 2.54 2.62
C MET A 189 -13.08 3.09 3.93
N ARG A 190 -13.82 4.20 3.90
CA ARG A 190 -14.40 4.79 5.11
C ARG A 190 -15.45 3.88 5.76
N GLN A 191 -16.25 3.16 4.97
CA GLN A 191 -17.18 2.17 5.50
C GLN A 191 -16.46 1.05 6.25
N TRP A 192 -15.37 0.53 5.68
CA TRP A 192 -14.53 -0.46 6.35
C TRP A 192 -13.90 0.08 7.65
N LEU A 193 -13.34 1.29 7.62
CA LEU A 193 -12.75 1.92 8.81
C LEU A 193 -13.77 2.15 9.94
N ASN A 194 -14.99 2.55 9.57
CA ASN A 194 -16.07 2.84 10.52
C ASN A 194 -16.63 1.57 11.17
N HIS A 195 -16.76 0.47 10.44
CA HIS A 195 -17.26 -0.79 11.00
C HIS A 195 -16.35 -1.33 12.11
N GLU A 196 -15.03 -1.10 11.98
CA GLU A 196 -14.02 -1.77 12.81
C GLU A 196 -13.30 -0.84 13.79
N ASN A 197 -13.79 0.39 13.99
CA ASN A 197 -13.12 1.45 14.77
C ASN A 197 -11.63 1.65 14.41
N THR A 198 -11.28 1.37 13.16
CA THR A 198 -9.89 1.38 12.71
C THR A 198 -9.42 2.83 12.45
N PRO A 199 -8.18 3.19 12.80
CA PRO A 199 -7.66 4.53 12.57
C PRO A 199 -7.65 4.90 11.09
N LEU A 200 -7.91 6.17 10.78
CA LEU A 200 -7.79 6.66 9.40
C LEU A 200 -6.32 6.62 8.96
N PRO A 201 -6.03 6.20 7.72
CA PRO A 201 -4.73 6.47 7.11
C PRO A 201 -4.45 7.97 7.15
N LEU A 202 -3.19 8.32 7.39
CA LEU A 202 -2.77 9.68 7.66
C LEU A 202 -2.98 10.60 6.46
N ILE A 203 -2.94 10.06 5.24
CA ILE A 203 -3.28 10.80 4.01
C ILE A 203 -4.76 11.20 3.99
N LEU A 204 -5.67 10.32 4.41
CA LEU A 204 -7.10 10.64 4.47
C LEU A 204 -7.38 11.60 5.62
N PHE A 205 -6.75 11.38 6.76
CA PHE A 205 -6.80 12.30 7.89
C PHE A 205 -6.31 13.71 7.49
N ALA A 206 -5.17 13.80 6.79
CA ALA A 206 -4.61 15.06 6.34
C ALA A 206 -5.57 15.82 5.43
N ARG A 207 -6.22 15.12 4.50
CA ARG A 207 -7.26 15.69 3.65
C ARG A 207 -8.44 16.24 4.46
N ASP A 208 -8.91 15.48 5.45
CA ASP A 208 -10.05 15.89 6.29
C ASP A 208 -9.71 17.15 7.11
N ILE A 209 -8.50 17.23 7.69
CA ILE A 209 -8.03 18.41 8.42
C ILE A 209 -7.89 19.64 7.52
N THR A 210 -7.36 19.48 6.30
CA THR A 210 -7.30 20.58 5.33
C THR A 210 -8.69 21.09 4.97
N MET A 211 -9.66 20.20 4.74
CA MET A 211 -11.04 20.59 4.46
C MET A 211 -11.68 21.33 5.65
N PHE A 212 -11.42 20.90 6.89
CA PHE A 212 -11.89 21.63 8.07
C PHE A 212 -11.29 23.03 8.17
N ASN A 213 -9.98 23.18 7.89
CA ASN A 213 -9.34 24.50 7.88
C ASN A 213 -10.02 25.44 6.87
N GLU A 214 -10.27 24.97 5.66
CA GLU A 214 -10.95 25.75 4.61
C GLU A 214 -12.36 26.19 5.04
N ILE A 215 -13.13 25.32 5.70
CA ILE A 215 -14.49 25.66 6.19
C ILE A 215 -14.43 26.67 7.34
N ILE A 216 -13.49 26.49 8.28
CA ILE A 216 -13.32 27.39 9.44
C ILE A 216 -12.93 28.78 8.94
N ASP A 217 -12.00 28.87 7.98
CA ASP A 217 -11.56 30.15 7.40
C ASP A 217 -12.71 30.89 6.67
N GLN A 218 -13.67 30.15 6.11
CA GLN A 218 -14.79 30.73 5.35
C GLN A 218 -15.99 31.15 6.23
N ILE A 219 -16.34 30.36 7.25
CA ILE A 219 -17.64 30.49 7.94
C ILE A 219 -17.47 30.60 9.47
N ASP A 220 -16.25 30.46 10.01
CA ASP A 220 -15.95 30.48 11.46
C ASP A 220 -16.93 29.62 12.28
N SER A 221 -17.08 28.37 11.86
CA SER A 221 -18.05 27.46 12.47
C SER A 221 -17.46 26.76 13.70
N LYS A 222 -17.95 27.13 14.89
CA LYS A 222 -17.62 26.46 16.17
C LYS A 222 -17.76 24.93 16.09
N ASN A 223 -18.82 24.43 15.45
CA ASN A 223 -19.05 22.99 15.25
C ASN A 223 -17.93 22.34 14.41
N SER A 224 -17.41 23.04 13.40
CA SER A 224 -16.30 22.54 12.58
C SER A 224 -14.97 22.51 13.36
N ILE A 225 -14.75 23.48 14.25
CA ILE A 225 -13.59 23.51 15.15
C ILE A 225 -13.64 22.30 16.09
N GLU A 226 -14.76 22.09 16.78
CA GLU A 226 -14.94 20.97 17.71
C GLU A 226 -14.76 19.60 17.01
N LYS A 227 -15.30 19.44 15.80
CA LYS A 227 -15.11 18.22 15.01
C LYS A 227 -13.66 17.99 14.60
N LYS A 228 -12.95 19.05 14.19
CA LYS A 228 -11.52 18.99 13.86
C LYS A 228 -10.69 18.57 15.07
N GLU A 229 -10.93 19.17 16.22
CA GLU A 229 -10.22 18.85 17.47
C GLU A 229 -10.48 17.40 17.90
N ALA A 230 -11.74 16.95 17.87
CA ALA A 230 -12.10 15.57 18.19
C ALA A 230 -11.40 14.57 17.25
N LEU A 231 -11.29 14.90 15.96
CA LEU A 231 -10.59 14.07 14.98
C LEU A 231 -9.08 13.99 15.27
N ILE A 232 -8.44 15.11 15.61
CA ILE A 232 -7.02 15.16 16.01
C ILE A 232 -6.77 14.30 17.25
N ILE A 233 -7.62 14.45 18.28
CA ILE A 233 -7.50 13.68 19.53
C ILE A 233 -7.64 12.18 19.25
N ARG A 234 -8.65 11.79 18.46
CA ARG A 234 -8.86 10.39 18.07
C ARG A 234 -7.66 9.84 17.31
N MET A 235 -7.13 10.59 16.35
CA MET A 235 -5.97 10.17 15.56
C MET A 235 -4.73 10.00 16.44
N HIS A 236 -4.45 10.98 17.30
CA HIS A 236 -3.33 10.89 18.23
C HIS A 236 -3.46 9.67 19.15
N ALA A 237 -4.65 9.43 19.73
CA ALA A 237 -4.88 8.27 20.57
C ALA A 237 -4.61 6.95 19.84
N SER A 238 -5.02 6.84 18.57
CA SER A 238 -4.73 5.65 17.77
C SER A 238 -3.24 5.44 17.49
N CYS A 239 -2.45 6.51 17.39
CA CYS A 239 -1.01 6.41 17.17
C CYS A 239 -0.24 5.94 18.42
N GLN A 240 -0.85 6.01 19.60
CA GLN A 240 -0.24 5.60 20.88
C GLN A 240 -0.46 4.12 21.23
N SER A 241 -1.01 3.32 20.31
CA SER A 241 -1.18 1.87 20.53
C SER A 241 0.16 1.16 20.76
N GLU A 242 0.15 0.08 21.55
CA GLU A 242 1.35 -0.70 21.84
C GLU A 242 2.04 -1.19 20.56
N VAL A 243 3.36 -1.04 20.52
CA VAL A 243 4.19 -1.59 19.44
C VAL A 243 4.62 -2.98 19.87
N HIS A 244 4.13 -4.00 19.17
CA HIS A 244 4.63 -5.35 19.38
C HIS A 244 6.09 -5.44 18.93
N PRO A 245 6.98 -6.01 19.77
CA PRO A 245 8.37 -6.16 19.42
C PRO A 245 8.51 -7.10 18.22
N LEU A 246 9.29 -6.68 17.23
CA LEU A 246 9.66 -7.53 16.11
C LEU A 246 10.53 -8.70 16.58
N SER A 247 10.41 -9.84 15.90
CA SER A 247 11.32 -10.97 16.09
C SER A 247 12.78 -10.55 15.79
N LYS A 248 13.75 -11.35 16.22
CA LYS A 248 15.17 -11.09 15.93
C LYS A 248 15.44 -11.00 14.42
N HIS A 249 14.86 -11.89 13.62
CA HIS A 249 15.09 -11.89 12.17
C HIS A 249 14.42 -10.68 11.49
N LEU A 250 13.21 -10.30 11.88
CA LEU A 250 12.55 -9.10 11.35
C LEU A 250 13.28 -7.82 11.73
N ASN A 251 13.95 -7.76 12.88
CA ASN A 251 14.81 -6.63 13.24
C ASN A 251 16.05 -6.53 12.34
N LEU A 252 16.68 -7.67 11.99
CA LEU A 252 17.79 -7.68 11.03
C LEU A 252 17.31 -7.23 9.64
N PHE A 253 16.14 -7.70 9.22
CA PHE A 253 15.56 -7.29 7.95
C PHE A 253 15.22 -5.79 7.95
N ARG A 254 14.61 -5.29 9.01
CA ARG A 254 14.39 -3.87 9.24
C ARG A 254 15.68 -3.06 9.07
N GLN A 255 16.78 -3.50 9.67
CA GLN A 255 18.07 -2.81 9.54
C GLN A 255 18.53 -2.78 8.09
N ALA A 256 18.45 -3.90 7.36
CA ALA A 256 18.83 -3.97 5.94
C ALA A 256 18.00 -3.00 5.07
N ILE A 257 16.68 -2.92 5.28
CA ILE A 257 15.82 -1.96 4.56
C ILE A 257 16.25 -0.51 4.86
N LEU A 258 16.49 -0.19 6.13
CA LEU A 258 16.89 1.15 6.54
C LEU A 258 18.29 1.51 6.05
N GLU A 259 19.22 0.58 5.95
CA GLU A 259 20.56 0.84 5.42
C GLU A 259 20.53 1.07 3.91
N GLN A 260 19.76 0.26 3.17
CA GLN A 260 19.68 0.35 1.72
C GLN A 260 18.88 1.58 1.24
N PHE A 261 17.70 1.83 1.80
CA PHE A 261 16.74 2.78 1.21
C PHE A 261 16.66 4.15 1.90
N LYS A 262 17.41 4.38 2.99
CA LYS A 262 17.41 5.66 3.73
C LYS A 262 18.08 6.80 2.96
N ASN A 263 19.06 6.51 2.11
CA ASN A 263 19.79 7.54 1.37
C ASN A 263 19.19 7.82 -0.02
N GLU A 264 18.44 6.87 -0.59
CA GLU A 264 17.80 7.02 -1.90
C GLU A 264 16.53 7.89 -1.85
N SER A 265 15.92 8.01 -0.67
CA SER A 265 14.67 8.75 -0.45
C SER A 265 14.84 10.28 -0.34
N PHE A 266 16.07 10.78 -0.24
CA PHE A 266 16.39 12.23 -0.15
C PHE A 266 16.61 12.92 -1.51
N ASN A 267 16.82 12.19 -2.60
CA ASN A 267 17.09 12.77 -3.93
C ASN A 267 15.88 12.87 -4.86
N ALA A 268 14.71 12.35 -4.44
CA ALA A 268 13.47 12.54 -5.19
C ALA A 268 12.78 13.85 -4.74
N PRO A 269 12.62 14.85 -5.63
CA PRO A 269 11.90 16.07 -5.28
C PRO A 269 10.49 15.70 -4.82
N LEU A 270 10.08 16.23 -3.67
CA LEU A 270 8.68 16.17 -3.23
C LEU A 270 7.80 16.70 -4.38
N PRO A 271 6.61 16.12 -4.62
CA PRO A 271 5.67 16.69 -5.57
C PRO A 271 5.36 18.12 -5.13
N GLN A 272 5.91 19.10 -5.86
CA GLN A 272 5.67 20.50 -5.61
C GLN A 272 4.19 20.78 -5.90
N ILE A 273 3.38 20.91 -4.85
CA ILE A 273 2.09 21.57 -4.99
C ILE A 273 2.43 23.06 -5.16
N LYS A 274 2.38 23.54 -6.40
CA LYS A 274 2.56 24.97 -6.69
C LYS A 274 1.47 25.75 -5.98
N THR A 275 1.80 26.36 -4.85
CA THR A 275 1.00 27.45 -4.27
C THR A 275 1.29 28.71 -5.07
N LYS A 276 0.58 28.90 -6.19
CA LYS A 276 0.37 30.24 -6.73
C LYS A 276 -0.95 30.77 -6.21
N HIS A 277 -0.85 31.86 -5.45
CA HIS A 277 -1.96 32.78 -5.22
C HIS A 277 -2.42 33.34 -6.58
N GLU A 278 -3.40 32.70 -7.19
CA GLU A 278 -4.22 33.29 -8.24
C GLU A 278 -5.69 33.08 -7.86
N GLN A 279 -6.46 34.17 -7.89
CA GLN A 279 -7.90 34.21 -7.62
C GLN A 279 -8.67 33.16 -8.45
N PRO A 280 -9.85 32.69 -7.98
CA PRO A 280 -10.48 31.49 -8.49
C PRO A 280 -10.96 31.69 -9.92
N ARG A 281 -10.20 31.18 -10.88
CA ARG A 281 -10.69 30.92 -12.23
C ARG A 281 -11.29 29.53 -12.25
N LEU A 282 -12.60 29.47 -12.44
CA LEU A 282 -13.33 28.26 -12.77
C LEU A 282 -12.60 27.52 -13.91
N TYR A 283 -12.22 26.27 -13.66
CA TYR A 283 -11.73 25.31 -14.64
C TYR A 283 -10.55 25.76 -15.52
N SER A 284 -9.31 25.63 -15.05
CA SER A 284 -8.16 25.53 -15.95
C SER A 284 -7.20 24.42 -15.55
N GLN A 285 -6.70 23.75 -16.59
CA GLN A 285 -6.04 22.45 -16.60
C GLN A 285 -4.56 22.54 -16.20
N GLU A 286 -4.19 21.97 -15.05
CA GLU A 286 -2.86 21.38 -14.83
C GLU A 286 -3.06 19.87 -14.59
N PRO A 287 -2.11 19.01 -15.03
CA PRO A 287 -2.33 17.57 -15.08
C PRO A 287 -2.39 16.99 -13.67
N LYS A 288 -3.58 16.51 -13.28
CA LYS A 288 -3.73 15.73 -12.06
C LYS A 288 -2.82 14.50 -12.10
N PRO A 289 -2.31 14.03 -10.95
CA PRO A 289 -1.61 12.75 -10.86
C PRO A 289 -2.38 11.64 -11.59
N THR A 290 -1.69 10.70 -12.24
CA THR A 290 -2.28 9.73 -13.19
C THR A 290 -3.49 8.95 -12.66
N PHE A 291 -3.57 8.71 -11.34
CA PHE A 291 -4.71 8.08 -10.67
C PHE A 291 -6.01 8.93 -10.64
N TRP A 292 -5.96 10.20 -11.02
CA TRP A 292 -7.14 11.09 -11.13
C TRP A 292 -7.70 11.21 -12.56
N ARG A 293 -7.11 10.52 -13.55
CA ARG A 293 -7.64 10.51 -14.92
C ARG A 293 -8.82 9.54 -14.99
N ARG A 294 -10.03 10.05 -15.25
CA ARG A 294 -11.19 9.20 -15.57
C ARG A 294 -10.84 8.36 -16.80
N ARG A 295 -10.88 7.03 -16.70
CA ARG A 295 -10.90 6.16 -17.87
C ARG A 295 -12.21 6.39 -18.66
N PRO A 296 -12.19 6.45 -20.00
CA PRO A 296 -13.40 6.50 -20.80
C PRO A 296 -14.27 5.25 -20.55
N LYS A 297 -15.59 5.43 -20.49
CA LYS A 297 -16.63 4.41 -20.26
C LYS A 297 -16.78 3.34 -21.37
N SER A 298 -15.76 3.08 -22.20
CA SER A 298 -15.92 2.22 -23.39
C SER A 298 -15.60 0.73 -23.18
N TRP A 299 -15.46 0.26 -21.94
CA TRP A 299 -15.34 -1.18 -21.64
C TRP A 299 -16.55 -1.65 -20.85
N ALA A 300 -17.74 -1.45 -21.43
CA ALA A 300 -18.86 -2.32 -21.11
C ALA A 300 -18.61 -3.64 -21.82
N TYR A 301 -18.30 -4.68 -21.05
CA TYR A 301 -18.48 -6.05 -21.51
C TYR A 301 -19.93 -6.19 -21.98
N THR A 302 -20.13 -6.43 -23.28
CA THR A 302 -21.38 -6.98 -23.79
C THR A 302 -21.49 -8.40 -23.23
N SER A 303 -22.22 -8.54 -22.13
CA SER A 303 -22.74 -9.83 -21.72
C SER A 303 -23.98 -10.11 -22.57
N ASP A 304 -23.81 -10.95 -23.58
CA ASP A 304 -24.92 -11.74 -24.12
C ASP A 304 -25.47 -12.61 -22.97
N THR A 305 -26.65 -12.27 -22.47
CA THR A 305 -27.68 -13.27 -22.14
C THR A 305 -29.04 -12.59 -22.15
N ASP A 306 -29.86 -13.07 -23.07
CA ASP A 306 -31.27 -12.80 -23.24
C ASP A 306 -32.14 -13.11 -21.99
N LEU A 307 -33.22 -12.33 -21.89
CA LEU A 307 -34.59 -12.70 -21.50
C LEU A 307 -34.78 -13.64 -20.31
N ILE A 308 -35.29 -13.12 -19.18
CA ILE A 308 -36.49 -13.64 -18.50
C ILE A 308 -37.24 -12.47 -17.82
N THR A 309 -38.44 -12.19 -18.33
CA THR A 309 -39.54 -11.47 -17.67
C THR A 309 -40.01 -12.23 -16.41
N GLN A 310 -40.32 -11.52 -15.31
CA GLN A 310 -41.65 -11.53 -14.64
C GLN A 310 -41.65 -10.90 -13.23
N ASN A 311 -42.61 -9.99 -13.06
CA ASN A 311 -43.52 -9.78 -11.92
C ASN A 311 -42.96 -9.51 -10.51
N ILE A 312 -43.07 -8.23 -10.13
CA ILE A 312 -43.16 -7.74 -8.74
C ILE A 312 -44.65 -7.70 -8.35
N PRO A 313 -45.04 -8.18 -7.16
CA PRO A 313 -46.16 -7.59 -6.45
C PRO A 313 -45.69 -6.91 -5.15
N LEU A 314 -46.08 -5.62 -5.09
CA LEU A 314 -46.27 -4.69 -3.97
C LEU A 314 -45.47 -4.89 -2.67
#